data_AF-A0A7S3H884-F1
#
_entry.id   AF-A0A7S3H884-F1
#
_cell.length_a   1.000
_cell.length_b   1.000
_cell.length_c   1.000
_cell.angle_alpha   90.00
_cell.angle_beta   90.00
_cell.angle_gamma   90.00
#
_symmetry.space_group_name_H-M   'P 1'
#
loop_
_entity.id
_entity.type
_entity.pdbx_description
1 polymer ?
#
loop_
_entity_poly.entity_id
_entity_poly.type
_entity_poly.pdbx_seq_one_letter_code
_entity_poly.pdbx_strand_id
1 'polypeptide(L)'
;GGEELSYDQALNLVELRTTLENALDEYNEVNAVMNLVLFDDAVLHVARIVRIVKQTGGHAMLVGVGGSGKQSLSRLAAHVCGFTVMQIMVSQTYSLLDF
;
A
#
# COMPACT_ATOMS: atom_id res chain seq x y z
N GLY A 1 -16.82 10.85 13.03
CA GLY A 1 -16.61 11.66 11.82
C GLY A 1 -15.13 11.64 11.56
N GLY A 2 -14.68 10.75 10.68
CA GLY A 2 -13.28 10.74 10.25
C GLY A 2 -13.12 11.83 9.20
N GLU A 3 -12.07 12.63 9.31
CA GLU A 3 -11.69 13.54 8.25
C GLU A 3 -11.58 12.73 6.96
N GLU A 4 -12.39 13.08 5.97
CA GLU A 4 -12.32 12.48 4.65
C GLU A 4 -10.96 12.89 4.08
N LEU A 5 -10.00 11.95 4.08
CA LEU A 5 -8.70 12.17 3.48
C LEU A 5 -8.95 12.61 2.04
N SER A 6 -8.82 13.89 1.72
CA SER A 6 -8.95 14.37 0.34
C SER A 6 -7.73 13.90 -0.46
N TYR A 7 -7.90 13.60 -1.75
CA TYR A 7 -6.76 13.37 -2.63
C TYR A 7 -6.24 14.74 -3.12
N ASP A 8 -4.92 14.91 -3.10
CA ASP A 8 -4.29 16.10 -3.66
C ASP A 8 -2.99 15.73 -4.41
N GLN A 9 -2.53 16.63 -5.26
CA GLN A 9 -1.30 16.48 -6.01
C GLN A 9 -0.08 16.65 -5.10
N ALA A 10 0.87 15.70 -5.17
CA ALA A 10 2.19 15.89 -4.58
C ALA A 10 2.98 16.94 -5.39
N LEU A 11 3.39 18.03 -4.74
CA LEU A 11 4.16 19.11 -5.35
C LEU A 11 5.67 18.80 -5.37
N ASN A 12 6.13 17.93 -4.48
CA ASN A 12 7.53 17.60 -4.29
C ASN A 12 7.71 16.11 -3.95
N LEU A 13 8.59 15.43 -4.70
CA LEU A 13 8.89 14.01 -4.49
C LEU A 13 9.63 13.76 -3.17
N VAL A 14 10.41 14.72 -2.68
CA VAL A 14 11.13 14.62 -1.40
C VAL A 14 10.16 14.63 -0.23
N GLU A 15 9.18 15.53 -0.24
CA GLU A 15 8.13 15.58 0.78
C GLU A 15 7.27 14.33 0.73
N LEU A 16 6.88 13.88 -0.47
CA LEU A 16 6.12 12.65 -0.63
C LEU A 16 6.90 11.43 -0.11
N ARG A 17 8.20 11.32 -0.40
CA ARG A 17 9.04 10.27 0.18
C ARG A 17 9.02 10.32 1.70
N THR A 18 9.28 11.47 2.28
CA THR A 18 9.33 11.64 3.75
C THR A 18 8.01 11.19 4.39
N THR A 19 6.88 11.57 3.80
CA THR A 19 5.55 11.15 4.26
C THR A 19 5.37 9.63 4.18
N LEU A 20 5.81 9.00 3.08
CA LEU A 20 5.71 7.55 2.92
C LEU A 20 6.68 6.77 3.81
N GLU A 21 7.85 7.33 4.12
CA GLU A 21 8.82 6.77 5.09
C GLU A 21 8.22 6.79 6.50
N ASN A 22 7.64 7.91 6.92
CA ASN A 22 6.95 7.99 8.21
C ASN A 22 5.78 6.98 8.29
N ALA A 23 4.96 6.89 7.23
CA ALA A 23 3.87 5.92 7.17
C ALA A 23 4.38 4.46 7.19
N LEU A 24 5.57 4.19 6.64
CA LEU A 24 6.19 2.87 6.70
C LEU A 24 6.67 2.55 8.13
N ASP A 25 7.24 3.53 8.83
CA ASP A 25 7.66 3.38 10.22
C ASP A 25 6.45 3.11 11.12
N GLU A 26 5.38 3.91 11.00
CA GLU A 26 4.11 3.69 11.70
C GLU A 26 3.51 2.30 11.41
N TYR A 27 3.56 1.86 10.14
CA TYR A 27 3.13 0.52 9.77
C TYR A 27 3.93 -0.56 10.52
N ASN A 28 5.25 -0.40 10.58
CA ASN A 28 6.19 -1.36 11.16
C ASN A 28 6.11 -1.42 12.70
N GLU A 29 5.60 -0.38 13.36
CA GLU A 29 5.38 -0.40 14.82
C GLU A 29 4.27 -1.39 15.23
N VAL A 30 3.24 -1.54 14.38
CA VAL A 30 2.03 -2.31 14.72
C VAL A 30 1.86 -3.59 13.90
N ASN A 31 2.67 -3.79 12.85
CA ASN A 31 2.61 -4.95 11.96
C ASN A 31 3.97 -5.64 11.81
N ALA A 32 3.98 -6.75 11.08
CA ALA A 32 5.22 -7.38 10.64
C ALA A 32 6.05 -6.42 9.77
N VAL A 33 7.32 -6.29 10.11
CA VAL A 33 8.24 -5.32 9.50
C VAL A 33 8.38 -5.53 7.99
N MET A 34 8.18 -4.45 7.23
CA MET A 34 8.49 -4.34 5.82
C MET A 34 9.77 -3.50 5.62
N ASN A 35 10.88 -4.17 5.29
CA ASN A 35 12.16 -3.51 4.98
C ASN A 35 12.16 -2.91 3.56
N LEU A 36 11.30 -1.92 3.31
CA LEU A 36 11.21 -1.25 2.02
C LEU A 36 12.21 -0.11 1.92
N VAL A 37 12.85 0.01 0.75
CA VAL A 37 13.64 1.17 0.37
C VAL A 37 12.83 2.00 -0.61
N LEU A 38 12.50 3.25 -0.25
CA LEU A 38 11.63 4.14 -1.02
C LEU A 38 12.42 5.04 -2.00
N PHE A 39 12.98 4.41 -3.03
CA PHE A 39 13.51 5.13 -4.20
C PHE A 39 12.37 5.74 -5.05
N ASP A 40 12.70 6.64 -5.96
CA ASP A 40 11.75 7.44 -6.73
C ASP A 40 10.60 6.61 -7.34
N ASP A 41 10.91 5.52 -8.04
CA ASP A 41 9.86 4.70 -8.66
C ASP A 41 8.97 4.00 -7.63
N ALA A 42 9.50 3.56 -6.50
CA ALA A 42 8.71 2.96 -5.42
C ALA A 42 7.70 3.97 -4.84
N VAL A 43 8.17 5.21 -4.59
CA VAL A 43 7.33 6.33 -4.15
C VAL A 43 6.21 6.60 -5.15
N LEU A 44 6.54 6.68 -6.44
CA LEU A 44 5.56 6.91 -7.50
C LEU A 44 4.58 5.73 -7.65
N HIS A 45 5.03 4.50 -7.46
CA HIS A 45 4.15 3.33 -7.47
C HIS A 45 3.15 3.34 -6.32
N VAL A 46 3.58 3.66 -5.10
CA VAL A 46 2.68 3.81 -3.95
C VAL A 46 1.65 4.90 -4.21
N ALA A 47 2.09 6.07 -4.69
CA ALA A 47 1.19 7.18 -5.03
C ALA A 47 0.14 6.80 -6.09
N ARG A 48 0.52 6.04 -7.12
CA ARG A 48 -0.41 5.50 -8.12
C ARG A 48 -1.42 4.54 -7.51
N ILE A 49 -0.98 3.63 -6.63
CA ILE A 49 -1.87 2.68 -5.96
C ILE A 49 -2.88 3.43 -5.11
N VAL A 50 -2.41 4.35 -4.25
CA VAL A 50 -3.27 5.21 -3.39
C VAL A 50 -4.32 5.92 -4.24
N ARG A 51 -3.92 6.55 -5.35
CA ARG A 51 -4.85 7.23 -6.26
C ARG A 51 -5.94 6.31 -6.79
N ILE A 52 -5.61 5.07 -7.14
CA ILE A 52 -6.58 4.10 -7.70
C ILE A 52 -7.52 3.59 -6.62
N VAL A 53 -6.98 3.06 -5.50
CA VAL A 53 -7.79 2.36 -4.49
C VAL A 53 -8.65 3.30 -3.65
N LYS A 54 -8.29 4.57 -3.58
CA LYS A 54 -9.06 5.60 -2.85
C LYS A 54 -10.34 6.01 -3.58
N GLN A 55 -10.44 5.74 -4.88
CA GLN A 55 -11.68 5.97 -5.63
C GLN A 55 -12.72 4.92 -5.25
N THR A 56 -13.98 5.34 -5.13
CA THR A 56 -15.11 4.42 -4.94
C THR A 56 -15.16 3.40 -6.08
N GLY A 57 -15.08 2.10 -5.75
CA GLY A 57 -15.00 1.02 -6.74
C GLY A 57 -13.63 0.89 -7.45
N GLY A 58 -12.59 1.51 -6.91
CA GLY A 58 -11.24 1.46 -7.45
C GLY A 58 -10.57 0.11 -7.24
N HIS A 59 -10.05 -0.48 -8.32
CA HIS A 59 -9.32 -1.74 -8.29
C HIS A 59 -8.01 -1.61 -9.08
N ALA A 60 -6.89 -2.01 -8.45
CA ALA A 60 -5.58 -1.96 -9.08
C ALA A 60 -5.06 -3.38 -9.37
N MET A 61 -4.71 -3.64 -10.63
CA MET A 61 -3.98 -4.85 -11.00
C MET A 61 -2.49 -4.53 -11.12
N LEU A 62 -1.66 -5.13 -10.26
CA LEU A 62 -0.21 -4.89 -10.23
C LEU A 62 0.51 -5.99 -11.00
N VAL A 63 1.11 -5.63 -12.13
CA VAL A 63 1.84 -6.56 -13.02
C VAL A 63 3.33 -6.24 -12.98
N GLY A 64 4.16 -7.28 -12.91
CA GLY A 64 5.61 -7.16 -12.91
C GLY A 64 6.27 -8.46 -12.44
N VAL A 65 7.59 -8.55 -12.61
CA VAL A 65 8.37 -9.74 -12.22
C VAL A 65 8.33 -10.04 -10.72
N GLY A 66 8.64 -11.28 -10.33
CA GLY A 66 8.75 -11.66 -8.91
C GLY A 66 9.79 -10.80 -8.18
N GLY A 67 9.55 -10.51 -6.89
CA GLY A 67 10.47 -9.71 -6.07
C GLY A 67 10.40 -8.19 -6.27
N SER A 68 9.58 -7.68 -7.21
CA SER A 68 9.46 -6.24 -7.49
C SER A 68 8.69 -5.42 -6.44
N GLY A 69 8.44 -5.99 -5.25
CA GLY A 69 7.79 -5.29 -4.13
C GLY A 69 6.28 -5.07 -4.22
N LYS A 70 5.57 -5.54 -5.27
CA LYS A 70 4.13 -5.27 -5.50
C LYS A 70 3.24 -5.43 -4.28
N GLN A 71 3.38 -6.54 -3.55
CA GLN A 71 2.58 -6.85 -2.36
C GLN A 71 2.88 -5.88 -1.20
N SER A 72 4.15 -5.58 -0.97
CA SER A 72 4.57 -4.67 0.10
C SER A 72 4.18 -3.22 -0.20
N LEU A 73 4.34 -2.78 -1.46
CA LEU A 73 3.92 -1.44 -1.90
C LEU A 73 2.40 -1.28 -1.83
N SER A 74 1.61 -2.30 -2.21
CA SER A 74 0.15 -2.24 -2.07
C SER A 74 -0.30 -2.21 -0.61
N ARG A 75 0.42 -2.89 0.28
CA ARG A 75 0.13 -2.91 1.72
C ARG A 75 0.46 -1.57 2.38
N LEU A 76 1.57 -0.94 2.00
CA LEU A 76 1.89 0.43 2.42
C LEU A 76 0.85 1.43 1.90
N ALA A 77 0.45 1.34 0.62
CA ALA A 77 -0.60 2.19 0.07
C ALA A 77 -1.94 2.03 0.80
N ALA A 78 -2.34 0.80 1.14
CA ALA A 78 -3.54 0.53 1.92
C ALA A 78 -3.44 1.14 3.33
N HIS A 79 -2.27 1.04 3.97
CA HIS A 79 -2.03 1.67 5.27
C HIS A 79 -2.19 3.20 5.22
N VAL A 80 -1.61 3.85 4.21
CA VAL A 80 -1.77 5.30 3.97
C VAL A 80 -3.23 5.68 3.77
N CYS A 81 -4.03 4.82 3.15
CA CYS A 81 -5.47 5.02 2.99
C CYS A 81 -6.31 4.67 4.24
N GLY A 82 -5.70 4.13 5.30
CA GLY A 82 -6.42 3.61 6.47
C GLY A 82 -7.26 2.36 6.17
N PHE A 83 -6.92 1.62 5.12
CA PHE A 83 -7.66 0.43 4.70
C PHE A 83 -7.12 -0.83 5.38
N THR A 84 -8.03 -1.69 5.82
CA THR A 84 -7.67 -3.03 6.32
C THR A 84 -7.27 -3.92 5.16
N VAL A 85 -6.07 -4.50 5.25
CA VAL A 85 -5.56 -5.45 4.25
C VAL A 85 -6.00 -6.86 4.64
N MET A 86 -6.80 -7.49 3.79
CA MET A 86 -7.10 -8.92 3.88
C MET A 86 -6.30 -9.69 2.85
N GLN A 87 -5.67 -10.78 3.28
CA GLN A 87 -4.90 -11.66 2.43
C GLN A 87 -5.30 -13.10 2.74
N ILE A 88 -5.80 -13.79 1.72
CA ILE A 88 -6.11 -15.21 1.81
C ILE A 88 -4.79 -15.99 1.88
N MET A 89 -4.66 -16.84 2.89
CA MET A 89 -3.52 -17.75 3.04
C MET A 89 -3.89 -19.12 2.47
N VAL A 90 -3.31 -19.47 1.33
CA VAL A 90 -3.53 -20.79 0.73
C VAL A 90 -2.65 -21.81 1.45
N SER A 91 -3.28 -22.87 1.95
CA SER A 91 -2.63 -24.03 2.57
C SER A 91 -2.97 -25.31 1.79
N GLN A 92 -2.36 -26.44 2.15
CA GLN A 92 -2.65 -27.73 1.51
C GLN A 92 -4.12 -28.17 1.68
N THR A 93 -4.80 -27.66 2.70
CA THR A 93 -6.20 -27.96 3.01
C THR A 93 -7.15 -26.81 2.67
N TYR A 94 -6.69 -25.82 1.91
CA TYR A 94 -7.50 -24.68 1.53
C TYR A 94 -8.77 -25.10 0.79
N SER A 95 -9.91 -24.58 1.23
CA SER A 95 -11.24 -24.96 0.78
C SER A 95 -12.14 -23.74 0.57
N LEU A 96 -13.33 -23.96 0.00
CA LEU A 96 -14.34 -22.91 -0.15
C LEU A 96 -14.83 -22.32 1.20
N LEU A 97 -14.57 -23.01 2.32
CA LEU A 97 -14.91 -22.52 3.65
C LEU A 97 -13.90 -21.49 4.18
N ASP A 98 -12.72 -21.43 3.57
CA ASP A 98 -11.63 -20.51 3.95
C ASP A 98 -11.65 -19.20 3.14
N PHE A 99 -12.66 -19.02 2.27
CA PHE A 99 -12.87 -17.84 1.44
C PHE A 99 -13.80 -16.83 2.13
#